data_AF-A0A3D1P3V1-F1
#
_entry.id   AF-A0A3D1P3V1-F1
#
_cell.length_a   1.000
_cell.length_b   1.000
_cell.length_c   1.000
_cell.angle_alpha   90.00
_cell.angle_beta   90.00
_cell.angle_gamma   90.00
#
_symmetry.space_group_name_H-M   'P 1'
#
loop_
_entity.id
_entity.type
_entity.pdbx_description
1 polymer ?
#
loop_
_entity_poly.entity_id
_entity_poly.type
_entity_poly.pdbx_seq_one_letter_code
_entity_poly.pdbx_strand_id
1 'polypeptide(L)'
;MPEELDKSPPLEMLDPSEEWQRAISFEIQIEAADPRQIRQIAEIERINELQILVREAELRAARKLMSASSLGDLAISMLDYIDHKAFGALLSFASFFSGRQIIKPAPGTLAVLILRFAFSKKAFENVLSQPIADMREEYFEALAKGAIYHARWIKLRGHLALGLTVVAYLFASVVKKVQGIWSAIT
;
A
#
# COMPACT_ATOMS: atom_id res chain seq x y z
N MET A 1 -32.89 47.69 7.52
CA MET A 1 -32.35 46.51 6.82
C MET A 1 -33.18 45.32 7.24
N PRO A 2 -33.72 44.54 6.30
CA PRO A 2 -34.76 43.56 6.58
C PRO A 2 -34.18 42.30 7.24
N GLU A 3 -34.89 41.85 8.26
CA GLU A 3 -34.90 40.51 8.85
C GLU A 3 -34.96 39.45 7.74
N GLU A 4 -33.85 38.76 7.49
CA GLU A 4 -33.88 37.49 6.75
C GLU A 4 -34.54 36.46 7.65
N LEU A 5 -35.84 36.36 7.46
CA LEU A 5 -36.73 35.33 7.95
C LEU A 5 -36.09 33.96 7.68
N ASP A 6 -35.66 33.30 8.75
CA ASP A 6 -35.21 31.91 8.79
C ASP A 6 -36.31 31.01 8.20
N LYS A 7 -36.17 30.70 6.92
CA LYS A 7 -36.99 29.71 6.19
C LYS A 7 -36.46 28.31 6.48
N SER A 8 -36.26 27.98 7.75
CA SER A 8 -36.23 26.58 8.15
C SER A 8 -37.58 25.99 7.72
N PRO A 9 -37.60 24.95 6.87
CA PRO A 9 -38.85 24.32 6.48
C PRO A 9 -39.59 23.92 7.75
N PRO A 10 -40.93 24.08 7.80
CA PRO A 10 -41.70 23.62 8.93
C PRO A 10 -41.31 22.16 9.16
N LEU A 11 -41.03 21.81 10.42
CA LEU A 11 -40.92 20.42 10.86
C LEU A 11 -42.26 19.75 10.55
N GLU A 12 -42.45 19.35 9.29
CA GLU A 12 -43.38 18.32 8.89
C GLU A 12 -43.02 17.16 9.79
N MET A 13 -43.84 16.96 10.83
CA MET A 13 -43.79 15.77 11.65
C MET A 13 -44.01 14.62 10.68
N LEU A 14 -42.91 14.01 10.23
CA LEU A 14 -42.92 12.68 9.66
C LEU A 14 -43.76 11.85 10.62
N ASP A 15 -44.88 11.33 10.10
CA ASP A 15 -45.76 10.47 10.87
C ASP A 15 -44.87 9.39 11.50
N PRO A 16 -44.82 9.26 12.83
CA PRO A 16 -43.96 8.28 13.48
C PRO A 16 -44.19 6.87 12.89
N SER A 17 -45.38 6.59 12.36
CA SER A 17 -45.66 5.35 11.64
C SER A 17 -44.74 5.10 10.43
N GLU A 18 -44.34 6.13 9.69
CA GLU A 18 -43.42 6.00 8.55
C GLU A 18 -41.97 5.75 9.00
N GLU A 19 -41.50 6.39 10.07
CA GLU A 19 -40.15 6.14 10.60
C GLU A 19 -40.02 4.71 11.14
N TRP A 20 -41.03 4.25 11.87
CA TRP A 20 -41.09 2.86 12.34
C TRP A 20 -41.15 1.87 11.18
N GLN A 21 -41.92 2.17 10.12
CA GLN A 21 -41.96 1.32 8.92
C GLN A 21 -40.63 1.29 8.18
N ARG A 22 -39.90 2.41 8.09
CA ARG A 22 -38.54 2.43 7.49
C ARG A 22 -37.54 1.63 8.32
N ALA A 23 -37.57 1.77 9.64
CA ALA A 23 -36.70 1.01 10.55
C ALA A 23 -36.91 -0.52 10.40
N ILE A 24 -38.17 -0.97 10.42
CA ILE A 24 -38.51 -2.40 10.27
C ILE A 24 -38.14 -2.92 8.87
N SER A 25 -38.37 -2.11 7.82
CA SER A 25 -38.01 -2.48 6.45
C SER A 25 -36.50 -2.68 6.27
N PHE A 26 -35.70 -1.85 6.95
CA PHE A 26 -34.23 -1.94 6.93
C PHE A 26 -33.74 -3.20 7.68
N GLU A 27 -34.37 -3.54 8.81
CA GLU A 27 -34.02 -4.70 9.63
C GLU A 27 -34.32 -6.03 8.91
N ILE A 28 -35.48 -6.12 8.25
CA ILE A 28 -35.84 -7.28 7.41
C ILE A 28 -34.90 -7.43 6.20
N GLN A 29 -34.46 -6.31 5.61
CA GLN A 29 -33.48 -6.36 4.51
C GLN A 29 -32.11 -6.87 4.95
N ILE A 30 -31.69 -6.58 6.18
CA ILE A 30 -30.41 -7.09 6.73
C ILE A 30 -30.50 -8.60 6.98
N GLU A 31 -31.63 -9.09 7.50
CA GLU A 31 -31.81 -10.51 7.82
C GLU A 31 -31.94 -11.39 6.55
N ALA A 32 -32.45 -10.83 5.45
CA ALA A 32 -32.51 -11.49 4.14
C ALA A 32 -31.20 -11.41 3.33
N ALA A 33 -30.19 -10.66 3.80
CA ALA A 33 -28.95 -10.47 3.05
C ALA A 33 -28.08 -11.74 3.07
N ASP A 34 -27.60 -12.15 1.89
CA ASP A 34 -26.68 -13.29 1.74
C ASP A 34 -25.45 -13.08 2.66
N PRO A 35 -25.08 -14.05 3.53
CA PRO A 35 -23.89 -13.99 4.38
C PRO A 35 -22.58 -13.69 3.63
N ARG A 36 -22.56 -13.88 2.31
CA ARG A 36 -21.45 -13.47 1.43
C ARG A 36 -21.40 -11.96 1.22
N GLN A 37 -22.54 -11.29 1.05
CA GLN A 37 -22.61 -9.84 0.92
C GLN A 37 -22.22 -9.15 2.22
N ILE A 38 -22.67 -9.66 3.37
CA ILE A 38 -22.27 -9.15 4.69
C ILE A 38 -20.74 -9.21 4.86
N ARG A 39 -20.11 -10.31 4.44
CA ARG A 39 -18.64 -10.44 4.46
C ARG A 39 -17.94 -9.46 3.52
N GLN A 40 -18.51 -9.19 2.34
CA GLN A 40 -17.95 -8.21 1.40
C GLN A 40 -18.05 -6.77 1.93
N ILE A 41 -19.17 -6.41 2.55
CA ILE A 41 -19.36 -5.09 3.15
C ILE A 41 -18.37 -4.87 4.29
N ALA A 42 -18.21 -5.86 5.18
CA ALA A 42 -17.22 -5.81 6.25
C ALA A 42 -15.78 -5.72 5.73
N GLU A 43 -15.46 -6.37 4.60
CA GLU A 43 -14.13 -6.27 3.98
C GLU A 43 -13.89 -4.88 3.37
N ILE A 44 -14.91 -4.27 2.76
CA ILE A 44 -14.83 -2.90 2.23
C ILE A 44 -14.62 -1.88 3.36
N GLU A 45 -15.35 -2.03 4.47
CA GLU A 45 -15.23 -1.13 5.62
C GLU A 45 -13.82 -1.21 6.23
N ARG A 46 -13.27 -2.43 6.37
CA ARG A 46 -11.89 -2.65 6.81
C ARG A 46 -10.85 -2.00 5.88
N ILE A 47 -11.10 -2.03 4.57
CA ILE A 47 -10.23 -1.36 3.58
C ILE A 47 -10.28 0.15 3.76
N ASN A 48 -11.46 0.73 3.99
CA ASN A 48 -11.61 2.17 4.23
C ASN A 48 -10.92 2.62 5.53
N GLU A 49 -11.05 1.87 6.62
CA GLU A 49 -10.35 2.17 7.87
C GLU A 49 -8.83 2.17 7.68
N LEU A 50 -8.29 1.19 6.95
CA LEU A 50 -6.87 1.12 6.64
C LEU A 50 -6.41 2.31 5.80
N GLN A 51 -7.22 2.78 4.86
CA GLN A 51 -6.89 3.99 4.07
C GLN A 51 -6.82 5.24 4.93
N ILE A 52 -7.71 5.39 5.92
CA ILE A 52 -7.69 6.51 6.86
C ILE A 52 -6.40 6.48 7.69
N LEU A 53 -6.03 5.31 8.24
CA LEU A 53 -4.80 5.16 9.03
C LEU A 53 -3.53 5.45 8.23
N VAL A 54 -3.47 5.01 6.97
CA VAL A 54 -2.35 5.32 6.08
C VAL A 54 -2.24 6.83 5.85
N ARG A 55 -3.37 7.50 5.59
CA ARG A 55 -3.39 8.95 5.34
C ARG A 55 -2.97 9.76 6.57
N GLU A 56 -3.34 9.33 7.77
CA GLU A 56 -2.83 9.94 9.00
C GLU A 56 -1.33 9.77 9.19
N ALA A 57 -0.79 8.60 8.87
CA ALA A 57 0.65 8.34 8.94
C ALA A 57 1.41 9.26 7.96
N GLU A 58 0.88 9.47 6.75
CA GLU A 58 1.45 10.41 5.77
C GLU A 58 1.51 11.85 6.29
N LEU A 59 0.43 12.32 6.93
CA LEU A 59 0.37 13.67 7.49
C LEU A 59 1.38 13.86 8.64
N ARG A 60 1.57 12.83 9.48
CA ARG A 60 2.58 12.87 10.55
C ARG A 60 4.00 12.93 9.97
N ALA A 61 4.30 12.14 8.95
CA ALA A 61 5.60 12.15 8.28
C ALA A 61 5.89 13.50 7.60
N ALA A 62 4.92 14.06 6.88
CA ALA A 62 5.03 15.37 6.24
C ALA A 62 5.26 16.51 7.26
N ARG A 63 4.59 16.44 8.42
CA ARG A 63 4.78 17.42 9.50
C ARG A 63 6.18 17.33 10.11
N LYS A 64 6.75 16.12 10.27
CA LYS A 64 8.14 15.94 10.70
C LYS A 64 9.15 16.51 9.69
N LEU A 65 8.93 16.26 8.39
CA LEU A 65 9.75 16.82 7.31
C LEU A 65 9.79 18.35 7.33
N MET A 66 8.64 19.00 7.56
CA MET A 66 8.56 20.47 7.64
C MET A 66 9.23 21.06 8.89
N SER A 67 9.52 20.24 9.91
CA SER A 67 10.20 20.69 11.14
C SER A 67 11.72 20.46 11.14
N ALA A 68 12.29 19.83 10.11
CA ALA A 68 13.71 19.50 10.07
C ALA A 68 14.56 20.75 9.78
N SER A 69 15.44 21.12 10.71
CA SER A 69 16.29 22.32 10.62
C SER A 69 17.68 22.06 10.05
N SER A 70 18.09 20.79 9.86
CA SER A 70 19.41 20.40 9.37
C SER A 70 19.36 19.45 8.18
N LEU A 71 20.39 19.50 7.33
CA LEU A 71 20.57 18.63 6.16
C LEU A 71 20.68 17.13 6.54
N GLY A 72 21.21 16.83 7.73
CA GLY A 72 21.27 15.47 8.28
C GLY A 72 19.89 14.94 8.66
N ASP A 73 19.06 15.77 9.31
CA ASP A 73 17.67 15.42 9.63
C ASP A 73 16.81 15.27 8.38
N LEU A 74 17.10 16.04 7.33
CA LEU A 74 16.41 15.94 6.05
C LEU A 74 16.76 14.63 5.32
N ALA A 75 18.02 14.18 5.38
CA ALA A 75 18.43 12.90 4.82
C ALA A 75 17.82 11.70 5.56
N ILE A 76 17.82 11.73 6.89
CA ILE A 76 17.18 10.69 7.73
C ILE A 76 15.67 10.69 7.49
N SER A 77 15.04 11.86 7.44
CA SER A 77 13.61 11.99 7.20
C SER A 77 13.20 11.66 5.77
N MET A 78 14.05 11.86 4.76
CA MET A 78 13.83 11.37 3.40
C MET A 78 13.95 9.85 3.32
N LEU A 79 14.90 9.25 4.05
CA LEU A 79 15.00 7.80 4.17
C LEU A 79 13.72 7.22 4.79
N ASP A 80 13.23 7.82 5.89
CA ASP A 80 11.99 7.41 6.57
C ASP A 80 10.74 7.64 5.68
N TYR A 81 10.71 8.73 4.91
CA TYR A 81 9.62 9.04 3.97
C TYR A 81 9.60 8.10 2.76
N ILE A 82 10.77 7.78 2.20
CA ILE A 82 10.93 6.81 1.12
C ILE A 82 10.54 5.43 1.65
N ASP A 83 10.93 5.07 2.87
CA ASP A 83 10.52 3.79 3.47
C ASP A 83 9.00 3.73 3.61
N HIS A 84 8.35 4.75 4.17
CA HIS A 84 6.91 4.72 4.39
C HIS A 84 6.09 4.75 3.08
N LYS A 85 6.52 5.49 2.05
CA LYS A 85 5.84 5.53 0.74
C LYS A 85 6.16 4.34 -0.14
N ALA A 86 7.41 3.89 -0.18
CA ALA A 86 7.76 2.68 -0.92
C ALA A 86 7.09 1.47 -0.27
N PHE A 87 7.05 1.38 1.05
CA PHE A 87 6.38 0.32 1.79
C PHE A 87 4.87 0.38 1.65
N GLY A 88 4.25 1.57 1.71
CA GLY A 88 2.81 1.75 1.49
C GLY A 88 2.40 1.47 0.04
N ALA A 89 3.18 1.92 -0.94
CA ALA A 89 3.01 1.57 -2.35
C ALA A 89 3.18 0.05 -2.55
N LEU A 90 4.18 -0.57 -1.93
CA LEU A 90 4.46 -2.01 -2.07
C LEU A 90 3.39 -2.88 -1.38
N LEU A 91 2.82 -2.42 -0.26
CA LEU A 91 1.68 -3.05 0.42
C LEU A 91 0.37 -2.91 -0.37
N SER A 92 0.07 -1.71 -0.90
CA SER A 92 -1.10 -1.48 -1.77
C SER A 92 -0.97 -2.19 -3.11
N PHE A 93 0.26 -2.36 -3.61
CA PHE A 93 0.54 -3.17 -4.79
C PHE A 93 0.33 -4.67 -4.50
N ALA A 94 0.70 -5.13 -3.30
CA ALA A 94 0.48 -6.49 -2.88
C ALA A 94 -1.02 -6.84 -2.74
N SER A 95 -1.86 -5.88 -2.34
CA SER A 95 -3.32 -6.08 -2.25
C SER A 95 -4.04 -6.06 -3.60
N PHE A 96 -3.48 -5.39 -4.62
CA PHE A 96 -4.06 -5.32 -5.97
C PHE A 96 -4.15 -6.68 -6.70
N PHE A 97 -3.31 -7.66 -6.35
CA PHE A 97 -3.30 -8.99 -6.99
C PHE A 97 -4.26 -10.02 -6.37
N SER A 98 -5.14 -9.61 -5.46
CA SER A 98 -6.12 -10.51 -4.84
C SER A 98 -7.37 -10.76 -5.70
N GLY A 99 -7.46 -10.19 -6.90
CA GLY A 99 -8.54 -10.46 -7.86
C GLY A 99 -8.54 -11.92 -8.36
N ARG A 100 -9.74 -12.49 -8.56
CA ARG A 100 -10.03 -13.87 -8.99
C ARG A 100 -9.45 -14.20 -10.39
N GLN A 101 -8.14 -14.36 -10.52
CA GLN A 101 -7.53 -15.00 -11.68
C GLN A 101 -7.30 -16.49 -11.40
N ILE A 102 -7.79 -17.32 -12.33
CA ILE A 102 -7.70 -18.79 -12.31
C ILE A 102 -6.24 -19.26 -12.47
N ILE A 103 -5.40 -18.46 -13.12
CA ILE A 103 -3.96 -18.69 -13.25
C ILE A 103 -3.23 -17.53 -12.60
N LYS A 104 -2.62 -17.77 -11.44
CA LYS A 104 -1.83 -16.74 -10.74
C LYS A 104 -0.45 -16.65 -11.38
N PRO A 105 0.01 -15.46 -11.79
CA PRO A 105 1.38 -15.28 -12.30
C PRO A 105 2.41 -15.62 -11.21
N ALA A 106 3.59 -16.09 -11.63
CA ALA A 106 4.70 -16.35 -10.72
C ALA A 106 5.03 -15.10 -9.89
N PRO A 107 5.43 -15.24 -8.61
CA PRO A 107 5.81 -14.10 -7.79
C PRO A 107 6.95 -13.32 -8.45
N GLY A 108 6.93 -11.99 -8.26
CA GLY A 108 7.92 -11.10 -8.85
C GLY A 108 7.79 -10.85 -10.36
N THR A 109 6.79 -11.41 -11.06
CA THR A 109 6.59 -11.13 -12.50
C THR A 109 6.48 -9.64 -12.80
N LEU A 110 5.68 -8.91 -12.03
CA LEU A 110 5.60 -7.47 -12.22
C LEU A 110 6.84 -6.72 -11.73
N ALA A 111 7.46 -7.20 -10.64
CA ALA A 111 8.72 -6.62 -10.15
C ALA A 111 9.79 -6.67 -11.24
N VAL A 112 9.91 -7.78 -11.97
CA VAL A 112 10.82 -7.89 -13.12
C VAL A 112 10.51 -6.82 -14.18
N LEU A 113 9.24 -6.63 -14.54
CA LEU A 113 8.85 -5.66 -15.56
C LEU A 113 9.19 -4.23 -15.14
N ILE A 114 8.86 -3.85 -13.91
CA ILE A 114 9.15 -2.52 -13.36
C ILE A 114 10.65 -2.30 -13.22
N LEU A 115 11.39 -3.27 -12.66
CA LEU A 115 12.82 -3.12 -12.41
C LEU A 115 13.65 -3.14 -13.68
N ARG A 116 13.26 -3.91 -14.71
CA ARG A 116 13.93 -3.84 -16.03
C ARG A 116 13.72 -2.49 -16.72
N PHE A 117 12.62 -1.80 -16.43
CA PHE A 117 12.37 -0.45 -16.93
C PHE A 117 13.14 0.60 -16.11
N ALA A 118 13.16 0.48 -14.78
CA ALA A 118 13.76 1.46 -13.89
C ALA A 118 15.29 1.39 -13.82
N PHE A 119 15.89 0.21 -14.01
CA PHE A 119 17.33 0.00 -13.89
C PHE A 119 17.97 -0.38 -15.22
N SER A 120 19.27 -0.10 -15.36
CA SER A 120 20.03 -0.54 -16.53
C SER A 120 20.04 -2.08 -16.59
N LYS A 121 20.09 -2.63 -17.81
CA LYS A 121 20.14 -4.09 -18.03
C LYS A 121 21.19 -4.78 -17.16
N LYS A 122 22.40 -4.20 -17.08
CA LYS A 122 23.51 -4.73 -16.28
C LYS A 122 23.24 -4.70 -14.77
N ALA A 123 22.64 -3.62 -14.25
CA ALA A 123 22.29 -3.53 -12.84
C ALA A 123 21.19 -4.53 -12.49
N PHE A 124 20.18 -4.65 -13.35
CA PHE A 124 19.12 -5.63 -13.17
C PHE A 124 19.68 -7.06 -13.17
N GLU A 125 20.45 -7.44 -14.19
CA GLU A 125 21.01 -8.79 -14.32
C GLU A 125 21.95 -9.15 -13.18
N ASN A 126 22.81 -8.23 -12.73
CA ASN A 126 23.83 -8.54 -11.73
C ASN A 126 23.36 -8.42 -10.28
N VAL A 127 22.33 -7.61 -9.99
CA VAL A 127 21.94 -7.28 -8.61
C VAL A 127 20.52 -7.72 -8.30
N LEU A 128 19.58 -7.47 -9.20
CA LEU A 128 18.14 -7.63 -8.92
C LEU A 128 17.58 -8.96 -9.41
N SER A 129 18.22 -9.60 -10.39
CA SER A 129 17.75 -10.85 -10.97
C SER A 129 17.83 -12.02 -9.97
N GLN A 130 18.92 -12.08 -9.20
CA GLN A 130 19.20 -13.16 -8.27
C GLN A 130 18.16 -13.24 -7.12
N PRO A 131 17.86 -12.16 -6.36
CA PRO A 131 16.82 -12.22 -5.32
C PRO A 131 15.43 -12.62 -5.84
N ILE A 132 15.11 -12.26 -7.09
CA ILE A 132 13.84 -12.64 -7.73
C ILE A 132 13.82 -14.12 -8.09
N ALA A 133 14.94 -14.64 -8.61
CA ALA A 133 15.09 -16.06 -8.92
C ALA A 133 14.96 -16.91 -7.66
N ASP A 134 15.71 -16.57 -6.60
CA ASP A 134 15.69 -17.26 -5.31
C ASP A 134 14.28 -17.25 -4.70
N MET A 135 13.60 -16.10 -4.69
CA MET A 135 12.21 -15.99 -4.22
C MET A 135 11.25 -16.90 -5.00
N ARG A 136 11.42 -17.02 -6.32
CA ARG A 136 10.55 -17.87 -7.16
C ARG A 136 10.79 -19.34 -6.89
N GLU A 137 12.06 -19.75 -6.83
CA GLU A 137 12.45 -21.13 -6.57
C GLU A 137 11.90 -21.60 -5.22
N GLU A 138 12.19 -20.87 -4.13
CA GLU A 138 11.69 -21.20 -2.80
C GLU A 138 10.15 -21.21 -2.75
N TYR A 139 9.49 -20.26 -3.42
CA TYR A 139 8.03 -20.18 -3.46
C TYR A 139 7.41 -21.42 -4.13
N PHE A 140 7.95 -21.85 -5.27
CA PHE A 140 7.46 -23.03 -5.96
C PHE A 140 7.80 -24.32 -5.22
N GLU A 141 8.96 -24.39 -4.56
CA GLU A 141 9.33 -25.52 -3.71
C GLU A 141 8.33 -25.65 -2.52
N ALA A 142 7.98 -24.55 -1.87
CA ALA A 142 6.99 -24.53 -0.80
C ALA A 142 5.59 -24.93 -1.28
N LEU A 143 5.20 -24.51 -2.49
CA LEU A 143 3.94 -24.92 -3.11
C LEU A 143 3.93 -26.41 -3.47
N ALA A 144 5.03 -26.95 -3.98
CA ALA A 144 5.17 -28.37 -4.30
C ALA A 144 5.01 -29.25 -3.03
N LYS A 145 5.42 -28.74 -1.87
CA LYS A 145 5.22 -29.36 -0.56
C LYS A 145 3.81 -29.14 0.03
N GLY A 146 2.91 -28.44 -0.66
CA GLY A 146 1.57 -28.09 -0.17
C GLY A 146 1.55 -27.05 0.96
N ALA A 147 2.67 -26.40 1.27
CA ALA A 147 2.82 -25.50 2.41
C ALA A 147 2.41 -24.06 2.06
N ILE A 148 1.11 -23.79 1.93
CA ILE A 148 0.56 -22.51 1.46
C ILE A 148 0.98 -21.32 2.32
N TYR A 149 0.99 -21.47 3.65
CA TYR A 149 1.42 -20.39 4.56
C TYR A 149 2.90 -20.06 4.38
N HIS A 150 3.74 -21.07 4.20
CA HIS A 150 5.17 -20.89 3.98
C HIS A 150 5.44 -20.20 2.63
N ALA A 151 4.72 -20.59 1.57
CA ALA A 151 4.80 -19.91 0.28
C ALA A 151 4.39 -18.42 0.38
N ARG A 152 3.34 -18.09 1.13
CA ARG A 152 2.94 -16.69 1.37
C ARG A 152 4.02 -15.90 2.11
N TRP A 153 4.63 -16.51 3.14
CA TRP A 153 5.74 -15.92 3.88
C TRP A 153 6.97 -15.67 3.00
N ILE A 154 7.38 -16.64 2.17
CA ILE A 154 8.48 -16.50 1.21
C ILE A 154 8.20 -15.35 0.24
N LYS A 155 6.97 -15.25 -0.29
CA LYS A 155 6.58 -14.14 -1.17
C LYS A 155 6.78 -12.80 -0.46
N LEU A 156 6.28 -12.64 0.76
CA LEU A 156 6.42 -11.39 1.52
C LEU A 156 7.89 -11.06 1.77
N ARG A 157 8.66 -12.01 2.31
CA ARG A 157 10.08 -11.87 2.59
C ARG A 157 10.89 -11.48 1.35
N GLY A 158 10.62 -12.13 0.21
CA GLY A 158 11.30 -11.85 -1.04
C GLY A 158 11.03 -10.44 -1.57
N HIS A 159 9.81 -9.91 -1.41
CA HIS A 159 9.51 -8.53 -1.80
C HIS A 159 10.22 -7.51 -0.87
N LEU A 160 10.29 -7.79 0.43
CA LEU A 160 11.03 -6.95 1.37
C LEU A 160 12.53 -6.93 1.07
N ALA A 161 13.15 -8.10 0.86
CA ALA A 161 14.56 -8.22 0.51
C ALA A 161 14.89 -7.52 -0.82
N LEU A 162 14.02 -7.68 -1.82
CA LEU A 162 14.16 -7.00 -3.11
C LEU A 162 14.05 -5.47 -2.95
N GLY A 163 13.08 -4.98 -2.17
CA GLY A 163 12.91 -3.57 -1.87
C GLY A 163 14.15 -2.97 -1.19
N LEU A 164 14.68 -3.65 -0.17
CA LEU A 164 15.90 -3.24 0.52
C LEU A 164 17.12 -3.20 -0.42
N THR A 165 17.24 -4.20 -1.30
CA THR A 165 18.31 -4.25 -2.31
C THR A 165 18.23 -3.06 -3.28
N VAL A 166 17.02 -2.70 -3.70
CA VAL A 166 16.78 -1.52 -4.55
C VAL A 166 17.19 -0.23 -3.84
N VAL A 167 16.77 -0.04 -2.58
CA VAL A 167 17.13 1.14 -1.79
C VAL A 167 18.65 1.23 -1.59
N ALA A 168 19.30 0.14 -1.21
CA ALA A 168 20.75 0.08 -1.04
C ALA A 168 21.50 0.42 -2.35
N TYR A 169 21.02 -0.10 -3.50
CA TYR A 169 21.61 0.19 -4.80
C TYR A 169 21.47 1.67 -5.19
N LEU A 170 20.30 2.27 -4.96
CA LEU A 170 20.06 3.69 -5.22
C LEU A 170 20.96 4.56 -4.34
N PHE A 171 21.05 4.23 -3.05
CA PHE A 171 21.93 4.92 -2.11
C PHE A 171 23.41 4.85 -2.54
N ALA A 172 23.90 3.65 -2.88
CA ALA A 172 25.27 3.47 -3.37
C ALA A 172 25.54 4.27 -4.65
N SER A 173 24.54 4.41 -5.53
CA SER A 173 24.64 5.20 -6.75
C SER A 173 24.76 6.70 -6.47
N VAL A 174 24.05 7.21 -5.46
CA VAL A 174 24.15 8.61 -5.00
C VAL A 174 25.53 8.88 -4.40
N VAL A 175 26.01 8.01 -3.50
CA VAL A 175 27.33 8.15 -2.86
C VAL A 175 28.44 8.22 -3.90
N LYS A 176 28.42 7.34 -4.91
CA LYS A 176 29.40 7.36 -6.00
C LYS A 176 29.39 8.67 -6.79
N LYS A 177 28.22 9.26 -7.04
CA LYS A 177 28.12 10.56 -7.72
C LYS A 177 28.70 11.70 -6.88
N VAL A 178 28.37 11.74 -5.59
CA VAL A 178 28.90 12.75 -4.66
C VAL A 178 30.42 12.67 -4.56
N GLN A 179 30.96 11.46 -4.44
CA GLN A 179 32.40 11.23 -4.39
C GLN A 179 33.10 11.73 -5.67
N GLY A 180 32.52 11.47 -6.85
CA GLY A 180 33.08 11.94 -8.12
C GLY A 180 33.14 13.46 -8.24
N ILE A 181 32.13 14.17 -7.74
CA ILE A 181 32.11 15.64 -7.71
C ILE A 181 33.18 16.16 -6.74
N TRP A 182 33.30 15.56 -5.56
CA TRP A 182 34.30 15.95 -4.56
C TRP A 182 35.74 15.81 -5.09
N SER A 183 36.04 14.68 -5.73
CA SER A 183 37.36 14.42 -6.32
C SER A 183 37.69 15.30 -7.53
N ALA A 184 36.71 15.97 -8.12
CA ALA A 184 36.94 16.90 -9.23
C ALA A 184 37.21 18.33 -8.76
N ILE A 185 36.84 18.66 -7.51
CA ILE A 185 37.07 19.97 -6.90
C ILE A 185 38.42 20.02 -6.18
N THR A 186 38.84 18.89 -5.61
CA THR A 186 40.12 18.74 -4.88
C THR A 186 41.23 18.41 -5.86
#